data_AF-A0A0D1IWW4-F1
#
_entry.id   AF-A0A0D1IWW4-F1
#
_cell.length_a   1.000
_cell.length_b   1.000
_cell.length_c   1.000
_cell.angle_alpha   90.00
_cell.angle_beta   90.00
_cell.angle_gamma   90.00
#
_symmetry.space_group_name_H-M   'P 1'
#
loop_
_entity.id
_entity.type
_entity.pdbx_description
1 polymer ?
#
loop_
_entity_poly.entity_id
_entity_poly.type
_entity_poly.pdbx_seq_one_letter_code
_entity_poly.pdbx_strand_id
1 'polypeptide(L)'
;MKESILDYIGFTGELYCELSSRMTDREIADRELHISPSTLSKWKKENGIADYNSSFYEFSFDDWISRMEEGLSEEEVAKEYGFQSFTTYIQYKKRRGIPLKYARVYRKKEII
;
A
#
# COMPACT_ATOMS: atom_id res chain seq x y z
N MET A 1 20.94 -17.85 -7.83
CA MET A 1 19.70 -17.06 -7.99
C MET A 1 18.84 -17.77 -9.02
N LYS A 2 17.53 -17.93 -8.80
CA LYS A 2 16.65 -18.44 -9.85
C LYS A 2 16.28 -17.24 -10.72
N GLU A 3 16.85 -17.16 -11.92
CA GLU A 3 16.46 -16.17 -12.92
C GLU A 3 14.98 -16.39 -13.27
N SER A 4 14.17 -15.33 -13.15
CA SER A 4 12.77 -15.38 -13.54
C SER A 4 12.64 -15.24 -15.06
N ILE A 5 11.51 -15.66 -15.62
CA ILE A 5 11.21 -15.44 -17.05
C ILE A 5 11.24 -13.96 -17.42
N LEU A 6 10.93 -13.08 -16.46
CA LEU A 6 10.96 -11.64 -16.63
C LEU A 6 12.39 -11.11 -16.74
N ASP A 7 13.34 -11.70 -16.01
CA ASP A 7 14.75 -11.37 -16.15
C ASP A 7 15.31 -11.85 -17.51
N TYR A 8 14.85 -13.02 -17.98
CA TYR A 8 15.24 -13.56 -19.29
C TYR A 8 14.78 -12.69 -20.47
N ILE A 9 13.56 -12.15 -20.41
CA ILE A 9 13.04 -11.25 -21.47
C ILE A 9 13.55 -9.80 -21.31
N GLY A 10 14.39 -9.52 -20.31
CA GLY A 10 14.91 -8.18 -20.04
C GLY A 10 13.84 -7.19 -19.54
N PHE A 11 12.80 -7.68 -18.87
CA PHE A 11 11.77 -6.82 -18.27
C PHE A 11 12.38 -6.04 -17.09
N THR A 12 12.31 -4.71 -17.14
CA THR A 12 12.94 -3.82 -16.14
C THR A 12 11.91 -3.06 -15.32
N GLY A 13 12.34 -2.51 -14.18
CA GLY A 13 11.50 -1.64 -13.36
C GLY A 13 11.03 -0.37 -14.10
N GLU A 14 11.86 0.18 -14.99
CA GLU A 14 11.49 1.33 -15.83
C GLU A 14 10.35 0.99 -16.79
N LEU A 15 10.44 -0.17 -17.45
CA LEU A 15 9.39 -0.66 -18.35
C LEU A 15 8.09 -0.95 -17.58
N TYR A 16 8.21 -1.51 -16.37
CA TYR A 16 7.05 -1.66 -15.48
C TYR A 16 6.40 -0.30 -15.16
N CYS A 17 7.19 0.72 -14.78
CA CYS A 17 6.67 2.04 -14.46
C CYS A 17 5.92 2.66 -15.65
N GLU A 18 6.48 2.56 -16.86
CA GLU A 18 5.82 3.03 -18.08
C GLU A 18 4.47 2.33 -18.31
N LEU A 19 4.44 1.00 -18.22
CA LEU A 19 3.20 0.24 -18.39
C LEU A 19 2.19 0.54 -17.27
N SER A 20 2.62 0.60 -16.02
CA SER A 20 1.74 0.88 -14.86
C SER A 20 1.09 2.26 -14.88
N SER A 21 1.63 3.20 -15.68
CA SER A 21 1.03 4.52 -15.87
C SER A 21 -0.26 4.49 -16.70
N ARG A 22 -0.44 3.45 -17.52
CA ARG A 22 -1.52 3.35 -18.52
C ARG A 22 -2.41 2.11 -18.40
N MET A 23 -2.02 1.13 -17.57
CA MET A 23 -2.74 -0.13 -17.42
C MET A 23 -2.49 -0.77 -16.04
N THR A 24 -3.38 -1.68 -15.64
CA THR A 24 -3.31 -2.36 -14.34
C THR A 24 -2.28 -3.50 -14.34
N ASP A 25 -1.78 -3.90 -13.16
CA ASP A 25 -0.91 -5.10 -13.00
C ASP A 25 -1.51 -6.35 -13.67
N ARG A 26 -2.84 -6.48 -13.66
CA ARG A 26 -3.53 -7.59 -14.32
C ARG A 26 -3.43 -7.50 -15.83
N GLU A 27 -3.64 -6.32 -16.41
CA GLU A 27 -3.50 -6.09 -17.85
C GLU A 27 -2.04 -6.22 -18.31
N ILE A 28 -1.09 -5.74 -17.51
CA ILE A 28 0.34 -5.93 -17.78
C ILE A 28 0.67 -7.42 -17.82
N ALA A 29 0.25 -8.17 -16.80
CA ALA A 29 0.51 -9.60 -16.74
C ALA A 29 -0.13 -10.37 -17.90
N ASP A 30 -1.40 -10.07 -18.21
CA ASP A 30 -2.20 -10.83 -19.17
C ASP A 30 -1.94 -10.44 -20.63
N ARG A 31 -1.90 -9.13 -20.92
CA ARG A 31 -1.87 -8.57 -22.28
C ARG A 31 -0.46 -8.27 -22.78
N GLU A 32 0.43 -7.79 -21.93
CA GLU A 32 1.78 -7.39 -22.34
C GLU A 32 2.80 -8.51 -22.13
N LEU A 33 2.70 -9.22 -21.00
CA LEU A 33 3.71 -10.18 -20.57
C LEU A 33 3.28 -11.65 -20.75
N HIS A 34 1.98 -11.90 -20.94
CA HIS A 34 1.39 -13.24 -21.03
C HIS A 34 1.83 -14.20 -19.91
N ILE A 35 1.91 -13.67 -18.68
CA ILE A 35 2.27 -14.41 -17.48
C ILE A 35 1.13 -14.36 -16.45
N SER A 36 1.21 -15.24 -15.46
CA SER A 36 0.28 -15.16 -14.33
C SER A 36 0.50 -13.86 -13.53
N PRO A 37 -0.56 -13.20 -13.02
CA PRO A 37 -0.42 -12.04 -12.15
C PRO A 37 0.41 -12.32 -10.88
N SER A 38 0.43 -13.57 -10.40
CA SER A 38 1.27 -13.98 -9.28
C SER A 38 2.76 -14.02 -9.64
N THR A 39 3.13 -14.36 -10.88
CA THR A 39 4.52 -14.25 -11.37
C THR A 39 4.96 -12.79 -11.37
N LEU A 40 4.16 -11.88 -11.91
CA LEU A 40 4.46 -10.44 -11.92
C LEU A 40 4.58 -9.90 -10.48
N SER A 41 3.64 -10.28 -9.61
CA SER A 41 3.67 -9.88 -8.18
C SER A 41 4.94 -10.35 -7.47
N LYS A 42 5.43 -11.55 -7.79
CA LYS A 42 6.66 -12.08 -7.21
C LYS A 42 7.88 -11.30 -7.73
N TRP A 43 7.95 -11.06 -9.03
CA TRP A 43 9.05 -10.30 -9.63
C TRP A 43 9.14 -8.87 -9.10
N LYS A 44 7.99 -8.17 -8.94
CA LYS A 44 7.95 -6.83 -8.31
C LYS A 44 8.59 -6.84 -6.92
N LYS A 45 8.25 -7.83 -6.09
CA LYS A 45 8.82 -7.99 -4.74
C LYS A 45 10.32 -8.25 -4.77
N GLU A 46 10.78 -9.11 -5.69
CA GLU A 46 12.20 -9.46 -5.84
C GLU A 46 13.04 -8.28 -6.37
N ASN A 47 12.42 -7.38 -7.16
CA ASN A 47 13.06 -6.20 -7.74
C ASN A 47 12.83 -4.90 -6.95
N GLY A 48 12.30 -4.98 -5.73
CA GLY A 48 12.10 -3.81 -4.87
C GLY A 48 11.04 -2.83 -5.39
N ILE A 49 10.23 -3.24 -6.36
CA ILE A 49 9.05 -2.51 -6.82
C ILE A 49 7.96 -2.78 -5.78
N ALA A 50 8.06 -2.08 -4.65
CA ALA A 50 7.05 -2.07 -3.62
C ALA A 50 5.70 -1.73 -4.25
N ASP A 51 4.63 -2.40 -3.83
CA ASP A 51 3.29 -2.29 -4.42
C ASP A 51 2.92 -0.83 -4.70
N TYR A 52 3.10 -0.40 -5.95
CA TYR A 52 2.68 0.92 -6.45
C TYR A 52 1.17 1.11 -6.34
N ASN A 53 0.44 0.03 -6.04
CA ASN A 53 -0.97 0.03 -5.68
C ASN A 53 -1.26 0.37 -4.21
N SER A 54 -0.30 0.88 -3.43
CA SER A 54 -0.68 1.77 -2.34
C SER A 54 -1.05 3.12 -2.93
N SER A 55 -2.25 3.24 -3.50
CA SER A 55 -2.87 4.53 -3.85
C SER A 55 -3.13 5.42 -2.64
N PHE A 56 -2.56 5.07 -1.47
CA PHE A 56 -2.77 5.71 -0.22
C PHE A 56 -1.56 6.57 0.15
N TYR A 57 -1.84 7.74 0.69
CA TYR A 57 -0.84 8.66 1.21
C TYR A 57 -0.42 8.19 2.61
N GLU A 58 0.87 8.29 2.91
CA GLU A 58 1.37 8.02 4.25
C GLU A 58 0.95 9.13 5.23
N PHE A 59 0.72 8.76 6.49
CA PHE A 59 0.42 9.68 7.57
C PHE A 59 1.11 9.27 8.88
N SER A 60 1.48 10.27 9.69
CA SER A 60 2.10 10.05 11.00
C SER A 60 1.07 9.79 12.10
N PHE A 61 1.54 9.41 13.29
CA PHE A 61 0.67 9.31 14.46
C PHE A 61 -0.01 10.65 14.79
N ASP A 62 0.71 11.76 14.65
CA ASP A 62 0.18 13.10 14.95
C ASP A 62 -0.90 13.50 13.95
N ASP A 63 -0.68 13.24 12.65
CA ASP A 63 -1.70 13.46 11.62
C ASP A 63 -2.96 12.66 11.91
N TRP A 64 -2.81 11.38 12.28
CA TRP A 64 -3.93 10.53 12.64
C TRP A 64 -4.68 11.07 13.86
N ILE A 65 -3.97 11.51 14.91
CA ILE A 65 -4.59 12.08 16.11
C ILE A 65 -5.40 13.33 15.79
N SER A 66 -4.87 14.25 14.99
CA SER A 66 -5.59 15.48 14.62
C SER A 66 -6.94 15.14 13.97
N ARG A 67 -7.00 14.14 13.11
CA ARG A 67 -8.24 13.71 12.43
C ARG A 67 -9.23 13.08 13.41
N MET A 68 -8.72 12.27 14.35
CA MET A 68 -9.58 11.71 15.39
C MET A 68 -10.11 12.78 16.36
N GLU A 69 -9.34 13.83 16.63
CA GLU A 69 -9.75 14.98 17.46
C GLU A 69 -10.75 15.89 16.74
N GLU A 70 -10.66 15.98 15.41
CA GLU A 70 -11.67 16.60 14.53
C GLU A 70 -12.98 15.78 14.46
N GLY A 71 -12.99 14.58 15.05
CA GLY A 71 -14.17 13.72 15.14
C GLY A 71 -14.36 12.77 13.96
N LEU A 72 -13.37 12.63 13.07
CA LEU A 72 -13.44 11.68 11.96
C LEU A 72 -13.42 10.24 12.49
N SER A 73 -14.18 9.38 11.82
CA SER A 73 -14.10 7.93 12.01
C SER A 73 -12.87 7.35 11.32
N GLU A 74 -12.43 6.18 11.78
CA GLU A 74 -11.32 5.43 11.17
C GLU A 74 -11.55 5.14 9.67
N GLU A 75 -12.80 4.98 9.26
CA GLU A 75 -13.17 4.75 7.86
C GLU A 75 -13.04 6.01 7.01
N GLU A 76 -13.39 7.17 7.56
CA GLU A 76 -13.21 8.46 6.90
C GLU A 76 -11.73 8.79 6.74
N VAL A 77 -10.94 8.58 7.80
CA VAL A 77 -9.48 8.73 7.72
C VAL A 77 -8.89 7.78 6.68
N ALA A 78 -9.29 6.51 6.66
CA ALA A 78 -8.81 5.57 5.64
C ALA A 78 -9.12 6.07 4.22
N LYS A 79 -10.32 6.59 3.96
CA LYS A 79 -10.70 7.14 2.65
C LYS A 79 -9.95 8.42 2.31
N GLU A 80 -9.80 9.35 3.25
CA GLU A 80 -9.06 10.61 3.08
C GLU A 80 -7.63 10.34 2.61
N TYR A 81 -6.97 9.36 3.24
CA TYR A 81 -5.63 8.97 2.86
C TYR A 81 -5.58 7.98 1.69
N GLY A 82 -6.68 7.71 0.99
CA GLY A 82 -6.66 6.92 -0.26
C GLY A 82 -6.56 5.40 -0.06
N PHE A 83 -6.83 4.88 1.14
CA PHE A 83 -6.87 3.45 1.39
C PHE A 83 -8.13 2.83 0.78
N GLN A 84 -7.95 2.00 -0.23
CA GLN A 84 -9.04 1.25 -0.86
C GLN A 84 -9.58 0.10 0.01
N SER A 85 -8.81 -0.35 1.00
CA SER A 85 -9.18 -1.43 1.90
C SER A 85 -8.89 -1.06 3.35
N PHE A 86 -9.89 -1.24 4.20
CA PHE A 86 -9.75 -1.04 5.64
C PHE A 86 -8.71 -2.00 6.25
N THR A 87 -8.57 -3.21 5.70
CA THR A 87 -7.52 -4.15 6.14
C THR A 87 -6.13 -3.59 5.89
N THR A 88 -5.91 -2.95 4.74
CA THR A 88 -4.62 -2.31 4.40
C THR A 88 -4.32 -1.16 5.36
N TYR A 89 -5.33 -0.34 5.68
CA TYR A 89 -5.23 0.72 6.68
C TYR A 89 -4.83 0.21 8.07
N ILE A 90 -5.46 -0.89 8.54
CA ILE A 90 -5.12 -1.49 9.83
C ILE A 90 -3.68 -2.05 9.84
N GLN A 91 -3.24 -2.67 8.76
CA GLN A 91 -1.86 -3.16 8.65
C GLN A 91 -0.85 -2.00 8.62
N TYR A 92 -1.18 -0.91 7.94
CA TYR A 92 -0.39 0.32 7.92
C TYR A 92 -0.20 0.87 9.35
N LYS A 93 -1.29 1.05 10.10
CA LYS A 93 -1.24 1.53 11.49
C LYS A 93 -0.37 0.65 12.38
N LYS A 94 -0.51 -0.68 12.27
CA LYS A 94 0.33 -1.62 13.05
C LYS A 94 1.82 -1.45 12.77
N ARG A 95 2.21 -1.32 11.49
CA ARG A 95 3.63 -1.13 11.10
C ARG A 95 4.20 0.18 11.62
N ARG A 96 3.38 1.22 11.73
CA ARG A 96 3.76 2.55 12.21
C ARG A 96 3.57 2.75 13.72
N GLY A 97 3.13 1.72 14.45
CA GLY A 97 2.87 1.82 15.89
C GLY A 97 1.64 2.67 16.26
N ILE A 98 0.77 2.97 15.28
CA ILE A 98 -0.44 3.77 15.49
C ILE A 98 -1.50 2.88 16.15
N PRO A 99 -2.11 3.29 17.28
CA PRO A 99 -3.14 2.53 17.96
C PRO A 99 -4.37 2.29 17.09
N LEU A 100 -4.94 1.09 17.19
CA LEU A 100 -6.13 0.70 16.40
C LEU A 100 -7.42 1.43 16.79
N LYS A 101 -7.46 2.07 17.97
CA LYS A 101 -8.64 2.76 18.49
C LYS A 101 -8.23 4.02 19.21
N TYR A 102 -8.84 5.15 18.84
CA TYR A 102 -8.62 6.45 19.49
C TYR A 102 -8.92 6.45 20.99
N ALA A 103 -9.92 5.68 21.44
CA ALA A 103 -10.26 5.54 22.86
C ALA A 103 -9.09 5.10 23.76
N ARG A 104 -8.07 4.40 23.21
CA ARG A 104 -6.86 4.05 23.96
C ARG A 104 -5.94 5.24 24.21
N VAL A 105 -5.91 6.20 23.28
CA VAL A 105 -5.09 7.41 23.39
C VAL A 105 -5.76 8.41 24.32
N TYR A 106 -7.06 8.64 24.15
CA TYR A 106 -7.84 9.53 24.99
C TYR A 106 -7.76 9.14 26.48
N ARG A 107 -8.00 7.86 26.83
CA ARG A 107 -7.85 7.38 28.22
C ARG A 107 -6.46 7.59 28.80
N LYS A 108 -5.41 7.52 27.97
CA LYS A 108 -4.04 7.76 28.44
C LYS A 108 -3.82 9.24 28.74
N LYS A 109 -4.42 10.15 27.95
CA LYS A 109 -4.36 11.60 28.22
C LYS A 109 -5.05 11.98 29.53
N GLU A 110 -6.15 11.33 29.91
CA GLU A 110 -6.87 11.62 31.17
C GLU A 110 -6.14 11.12 32.43
N ILE A 111 -5.15 10.24 32.29
CA ILE A 111 -4.40 9.64 33.41
C ILE A 111 -3.09 10.41 33.70
N ILE A 112 -2.68 11.33 32.82
CA ILE A 112 -1.44 12.13 32.91
C ILE A 112 -1.80 13.57 33.25
#